data_AF-A0A7F8RKZ4-F1
#
_entry.id   AF-A0A7F8RKZ4-F1
#
_cell.length_a   1.000
_cell.length_b   1.000
_cell.length_c   1.000
_cell.angle_alpha   90.00
_cell.angle_beta   90.00
_cell.angle_gamma   90.00
#
_symmetry.space_group_name_H-M   'P 1'
#
loop_
_entity.id
_entity.type
_entity.pdbx_description
1 polymer ?
#
loop_
_entity_poly.entity_id
_entity_poly.type
_entity_poly.pdbx_seq_one_letter_code
_entity_poly.pdbx_strand_id
1 'polypeptide(L)'
;MARPVKVKTWLEENRASFLPPVCNKLLHQKQLKVMFVGGPNVRKDYHIEEGEEVFYQLEGDMVLQVLERGKHRAVTIRQGEIFLLPAGVPHSPQRFANTMGLVIERRRLKTELDGLR
;
A
#
# COMPACT_ATOMS: atom_id res chain seq x y z
N MET A 1 -20.24 15.61 5.98
CA MET A 1 -19.01 14.95 6.47
C MET A 1 -19.19 13.44 6.36
N ALA A 2 -18.15 12.68 6.04
CA ALA A 2 -18.23 11.22 6.04
C ALA A 2 -18.39 10.71 7.48
N ARG A 3 -19.10 9.60 7.66
CA ARG A 3 -19.20 8.93 8.97
C ARG A 3 -17.88 8.19 9.27
N PRO A 4 -17.42 8.14 10.53
CA PRO A 4 -16.29 7.30 10.91
C PRO A 4 -16.54 5.84 10.55
N VAL A 5 -15.48 5.14 10.15
CA VAL A 5 -15.53 3.71 9.78
C VAL A 5 -14.90 2.89 10.90
N LYS A 6 -15.59 1.85 11.37
CA LYS A 6 -15.01 0.83 12.25
C LYS A 6 -14.14 -0.10 11.40
N VAL A 7 -12.82 0.15 11.41
CA VAL A 7 -11.86 -0.55 10.53
C VAL A 7 -12.02 -2.06 10.58
N LYS A 8 -12.06 -2.66 11.78
CA LYS A 8 -12.19 -4.13 11.94
C LYS A 8 -13.43 -4.69 11.24
N THR A 9 -14.60 -4.11 11.50
CA THR A 9 -15.86 -4.52 10.87
C THR A 9 -15.80 -4.38 9.35
N TRP A 10 -15.28 -3.25 8.86
CA TRP A 10 -15.15 -3.03 7.42
C TRP A 10 -14.19 -4.05 6.77
N LEU A 11 -13.09 -4.40 7.43
CA LEU A 11 -12.17 -5.42 6.92
C LEU A 11 -12.83 -6.80 6.85
N GLU A 12 -13.59 -7.19 7.89
CA GLU A 12 -14.32 -8.45 7.95
C GLU A 12 -15.38 -8.55 6.83
N GLU A 13 -16.19 -7.50 6.65
CA GLU A 13 -17.20 -7.41 5.59
C GLU A 13 -16.58 -7.48 4.18
N ASN A 14 -15.33 -7.05 4.03
CA ASN A 14 -14.63 -6.97 2.75
C ASN A 14 -13.56 -8.03 2.57
N ARG A 15 -13.53 -9.06 3.44
CA ARG A 15 -12.47 -10.08 3.50
C ARG A 15 -12.12 -10.70 2.15
N ALA A 16 -13.13 -10.96 1.31
CA ALA A 16 -12.93 -11.54 -0.02
C ALA A 16 -12.09 -10.66 -0.97
N SER A 17 -12.14 -9.33 -0.82
CA SER A 17 -11.35 -8.41 -1.65
C SER A 17 -9.85 -8.42 -1.32
N PHE A 18 -9.48 -8.94 -0.15
CA PHE A 18 -8.09 -8.97 0.32
C PHE A 18 -7.37 -10.28 0.01
N LEU A 19 -8.03 -11.18 -0.72
CA LEU A 19 -7.47 -12.43 -1.22
C LEU A 19 -7.14 -12.31 -2.71
N PRO A 20 -6.25 -13.17 -3.25
CA PRO A 20 -6.01 -13.25 -4.69
C PRO A 20 -7.31 -13.46 -5.47
N PRO A 21 -7.43 -12.88 -6.68
CA PRO A 21 -6.40 -12.13 -7.42
C PRO A 21 -6.37 -10.61 -7.13
N VAL A 22 -7.26 -10.08 -6.27
CA VAL A 22 -7.42 -8.62 -6.10
C VAL A 22 -6.49 -8.07 -5.01
N CYS A 23 -6.46 -8.73 -3.84
CA CYS A 23 -5.62 -8.41 -2.69
C CYS A 23 -5.71 -6.97 -2.13
N ASN A 24 -6.63 -6.12 -2.61
CA ASN A 24 -6.79 -4.76 -2.10
C ASN A 24 -8.23 -4.26 -2.21
N LYS A 25 -8.56 -3.26 -1.40
CA LYS A 25 -9.81 -2.53 -1.51
C LYS A 25 -9.65 -1.07 -1.09
N LEU A 26 -10.15 -0.17 -1.94
CA LEU A 26 -10.27 1.25 -1.64
C LEU A 26 -11.39 1.49 -0.62
N LEU A 27 -11.05 2.17 0.48
CA LEU A 27 -11.99 2.73 1.45
C LEU A 27 -12.43 4.14 1.05
N HIS A 28 -11.50 4.92 0.49
CA HIS A 28 -11.74 6.31 0.11
C HIS A 28 -10.94 6.70 -1.13
N GLN A 29 -11.53 7.54 -2.00
CA GLN A 29 -10.89 7.99 -3.24
C GLN A 29 -11.32 9.43 -3.57
N LYS A 30 -10.72 10.43 -2.90
CA LYS A 30 -10.85 11.85 -3.26
C LYS A 30 -9.48 12.51 -3.31
N GLN A 31 -9.20 13.45 -2.41
CA GLN A 31 -7.86 14.05 -2.28
C GLN A 31 -6.88 13.03 -1.69
N LEU A 32 -7.34 12.25 -0.72
CA LEU A 32 -6.65 11.07 -0.23
C LEU A 32 -7.21 9.83 -0.92
N LYS A 33 -6.33 8.89 -1.25
CA LYS A 33 -6.69 7.50 -1.53
C LYS A 33 -6.34 6.72 -0.26
N VAL A 34 -7.34 6.07 0.32
CA VAL A 34 -7.14 5.23 1.50
C VAL A 34 -7.54 3.82 1.11
N MET A 35 -6.62 2.88 1.20
CA MET A 35 -6.87 1.49 0.82
C MET A 35 -6.27 0.53 1.82
N PHE A 36 -6.92 -0.63 1.92
CA PHE A 36 -6.37 -1.77 2.64
C PHE A 36 -5.91 -2.81 1.64
N VAL A 37 -4.78 -3.43 1.93
CA VAL A 37 -4.10 -4.38 1.05
C VAL A 37 -3.72 -5.61 1.86
N GLY A 38 -4.28 -6.74 1.47
CA GLY A 38 -3.97 -8.05 2.03
C GLY A 38 -2.91 -8.80 1.22
N GLY A 39 -2.79 -10.08 1.49
CA GLY A 39 -1.91 -10.98 0.74
C GLY A 39 -2.39 -12.44 0.78
N PRO A 40 -1.73 -13.34 0.03
CA PRO A 40 -0.43 -13.13 -0.60
C PRO A 40 -0.51 -12.31 -1.90
N ASN A 41 0.41 -11.38 -2.08
CA ASN A 41 0.61 -10.65 -3.34
C ASN A 41 2.08 -10.25 -3.46
N VAL A 42 2.79 -10.88 -4.38
CA VAL A 42 4.22 -10.67 -4.65
C VAL A 42 4.33 -10.31 -6.11
N ARG A 43 4.99 -9.20 -6.40
CA ARG A 43 5.12 -8.67 -7.77
C ARG A 43 6.58 -8.30 -8.05
N LYS A 44 6.96 -8.34 -9.33
CA LYS A 44 8.34 -8.05 -9.77
C LYS A 44 8.53 -6.61 -10.22
N ASP A 45 7.45 -5.99 -10.66
CA ASP A 45 7.45 -4.64 -11.18
C ASP A 45 7.51 -3.61 -10.04
N TYR A 46 8.12 -2.47 -10.36
CA TYR A 46 8.31 -1.34 -9.46
C TYR A 46 7.34 -0.23 -9.87
N HIS A 47 6.61 0.26 -8.87
CA HIS A 47 5.76 1.42 -8.98
C HIS A 47 6.56 2.68 -8.64
N ILE A 48 6.31 3.76 -9.38
CA ILE A 48 6.86 5.09 -9.13
C ILE A 48 5.69 6.05 -8.97
N GLU A 49 5.50 6.55 -7.75
CA GLU A 49 4.50 7.55 -7.40
C GLU A 49 5.17 8.92 -7.18
N GLU A 50 4.58 9.98 -7.72
CA GLU A 50 5.06 11.36 -7.56
C GLU A 50 4.61 11.97 -6.21
N GLY A 51 3.67 11.33 -5.52
CA GLY A 51 3.32 11.59 -4.13
C GLY A 51 4.09 10.73 -3.14
N GLU A 52 4.07 11.13 -1.87
CA GLU A 52 4.47 10.25 -0.78
C GLU A 52 3.42 9.16 -0.56
N GLU A 53 3.86 8.03 -0.03
CA GLU A 53 3.00 6.91 0.34
C GLU A 53 3.20 6.53 1.81
N VAL A 54 2.09 6.39 2.53
CA VAL A 54 2.10 5.90 3.91
C VAL A 54 1.75 4.42 3.91
N PHE A 55 2.61 3.60 4.51
CA PHE A 55 2.37 2.19 4.78
C PHE A 55 2.22 1.98 6.28
N TYR A 56 1.14 1.33 6.71
CA TYR A 56 0.98 0.90 8.10
C TYR A 56 0.52 -0.55 8.14
N GLN A 57 1.24 -1.43 8.84
CA GLN A 57 0.87 -2.85 8.94
C GLN A 57 -0.03 -3.12 10.13
N LEU A 58 -1.25 -3.58 9.87
CA LEU A 58 -2.22 -3.94 10.90
C LEU A 58 -2.01 -5.39 11.35
N GLU A 59 -1.78 -6.30 10.40
CA GLU A 59 -1.61 -7.74 10.65
C GLU A 59 -0.45 -8.26 9.81
N GLY A 60 0.48 -8.96 10.47
CA GLY A 60 1.66 -9.54 9.84
C GLY A 60 2.63 -8.51 9.24
N ASP A 61 3.73 -9.03 8.71
CA ASP A 61 4.82 -8.23 8.18
C ASP A 61 4.71 -8.10 6.65
N MET A 62 5.31 -7.05 6.09
CA MET A 62 5.57 -6.96 4.65
C MET A 62 7.02 -6.60 4.38
N VAL A 63 7.43 -6.79 3.12
CA VAL A 63 8.70 -6.26 2.61
C VAL A 63 8.39 -5.31 1.46
N LEU A 64 8.91 -4.09 1.53
CA LEU A 64 8.91 -3.14 0.44
C LEU A 64 10.29 -3.16 -0.21
N GLN A 65 10.39 -3.70 -1.42
CA GLN A 65 11.64 -3.58 -2.20
C GLN A 65 11.70 -2.16 -2.77
N VAL A 66 12.81 -1.45 -2.59
CA VAL A 66 12.98 -0.09 -3.10
C VAL A 66 14.26 0.02 -3.92
N LEU A 67 14.29 0.93 -4.90
CA LEU A 67 15.49 1.30 -5.63
C LEU A 67 15.94 2.68 -5.18
N GLU A 68 16.88 2.73 -4.24
CA GLU A 68 17.40 3.97 -3.66
C GLU A 68 18.81 4.24 -4.21
N ARG A 69 19.01 5.38 -4.88
CA ARG A 69 20.31 5.77 -5.48
C ARG A 69 20.92 4.68 -6.37
N GLY A 70 20.06 3.98 -7.13
CA GLY A 70 20.46 2.90 -8.03
C GLY A 70 20.78 1.56 -7.34
N LYS A 71 20.53 1.43 -6.04
CA LYS A 71 20.74 0.18 -5.29
C LYS A 71 19.42 -0.39 -4.78
N HIS A 72 19.24 -1.68 -4.95
CA HIS A 72 18.09 -2.40 -4.38
C HIS A 72 18.26 -2.52 -2.87
N ARG A 73 17.18 -2.22 -2.15
CA ARG A 73 17.10 -2.35 -0.70
C ARG A 73 15.75 -2.94 -0.32
N ALA A 74 15.77 -3.90 0.60
CA ALA A 74 14.56 -4.43 1.21
C ALA A 74 14.25 -3.65 2.49
N VAL A 75 13.07 -3.05 2.57
CA VAL A 75 12.54 -2.42 3.79
C VAL A 75 11.49 -3.34 4.38
N THR A 76 11.81 -3.98 5.51
CA THR A 76 10.80 -4.74 6.27
C THR A 76 9.96 -3.77 7.08
N ILE A 77 8.64 -3.86 6.92
CA ILE A 77 7.66 -3.10 7.71
C ILE A 77 6.88 -4.14 8.51
N ARG A 78 7.14 -4.22 9.81
CA ARG A 78 6.55 -5.22 10.72
C ARG A 78 5.15 -4.82 11.16
N GLN A 79 4.40 -5.80 11.67
CA GLN A 79 3.11 -5.53 12.28
C GLN A 79 3.20 -4.41 13.34
N GLY A 80 2.33 -3.41 13.21
CA GLY A 80 2.29 -2.22 14.07
C GLY A 80 3.26 -1.11 13.66
N GLU A 81 4.14 -1.33 12.68
CA GLU A 81 5.04 -0.30 12.17
C GLU A 81 4.36 0.55 11.08
N ILE A 82 4.72 1.83 11.06
CA ILE A 82 4.39 2.79 10.01
C ILE A 82 5.67 3.17 9.25
N PHE A 83 5.57 3.31 7.94
CA PHE A 83 6.65 3.73 7.07
C PHE A 83 6.14 4.77 6.06
N LEU A 84 6.84 5.90 5.97
CA LEU A 84 6.58 6.94 4.99
C LEU A 84 7.60 6.79 3.86
N LEU A 85 7.13 6.45 2.67
CA LEU A 85 7.95 6.39 1.47
C LEU A 85 7.98 7.77 0.79
N PRO A 86 9.16 8.37 0.57
CA PRO A 86 9.28 9.62 -0.17
C PRO A 86 8.82 9.47 -1.62
N ALA A 87 8.34 10.59 -2.19
CA ALA A 87 7.98 10.66 -3.60
C ALA A 87 9.11 10.27 -4.54
N GLY A 88 8.75 9.66 -5.67
CA GLY A 88 9.66 9.30 -6.76
C GLY A 88 10.57 8.11 -6.49
N VAL A 89 10.45 7.44 -5.34
CA VAL A 89 11.22 6.23 -5.03
C VAL A 89 10.56 5.02 -5.69
N PRO A 90 11.21 4.36 -6.68
CA PRO A 90 10.67 3.14 -7.26
C PRO A 90 10.58 2.07 -6.19
N HIS A 91 9.42 1.43 -6.07
CA HIS A 91 9.17 0.45 -5.02
C HIS A 91 8.27 -0.71 -5.48
N SER A 92 8.45 -1.89 -4.89
CA SER A 92 7.71 -3.10 -5.20
C SER A 92 7.25 -3.79 -3.92
N PRO A 93 5.96 -3.65 -3.53
CA PRO A 93 5.41 -4.26 -2.32
C PRO A 93 5.36 -5.79 -2.40
N GLN A 94 5.85 -6.46 -1.36
CA GLN A 94 5.79 -7.90 -1.19
C GLN A 94 4.95 -8.22 0.04
N ARG A 95 3.76 -8.77 -0.17
CA ARG A 95 2.78 -9.08 0.89
C ARG A 95 2.58 -10.58 1.00
N PHE A 96 2.66 -11.08 2.23
CA PHE A 96 2.55 -12.50 2.51
C PHE A 96 1.10 -12.89 2.86
N ALA A 97 0.83 -14.20 2.93
CA ALA A 97 -0.49 -14.70 3.31
C ALA A 97 -0.86 -14.23 4.73
N ASN A 98 -2.16 -13.98 4.96
CA ASN A 98 -2.70 -13.53 6.25
C ASN A 98 -2.08 -12.22 6.77
N THR A 99 -1.73 -11.32 5.86
CA THR A 99 -1.29 -9.96 6.20
C THR A 99 -2.37 -8.94 5.87
N MET A 100 -2.34 -7.80 6.54
CA MET A 100 -3.24 -6.67 6.28
C MET A 100 -2.49 -5.37 6.54
N GLY A 101 -2.36 -4.53 5.51
CA GLY A 101 -1.80 -3.19 5.66
C GLY A 101 -2.72 -2.11 5.13
N LEU A 102 -2.62 -0.93 5.73
CA LEU A 102 -3.17 0.33 5.25
C LEU A 102 -2.15 1.00 4.36
N VAL A 103 -2.61 1.48 3.20
CA VAL A 103 -1.85 2.37 2.31
C VAL A 103 -2.63 3.67 2.14
N ILE A 104 -1.94 4.80 2.32
CA ILE A 104 -2.50 6.13 2.05
C ILE A 104 -1.62 6.81 1.02
N GLU A 105 -2.27 7.29 -0.03
CA GLU A 105 -1.68 8.11 -1.08
C GLU A 105 -2.49 9.39 -1.23
N ARG A 106 -1.95 10.37 -1.97
CA ARG A 106 -2.76 11.49 -2.47
C ARG A 106 -3.23 11.26 -3.89
N ARG A 107 -4.25 12.01 -4.29
CA ARG A 107 -4.59 12.15 -5.71
C ARG A 107 -3.42 12.80 -6.44
N ARG A 108 -3.11 12.25 -7.61
CA ARG A 108 -2.14 12.84 -8.53
C ARG A 108 -2.63 14.17 -9.07
N LEU A 109 -1.70 15.09 -9.27
CA LEU A 109 -1.92 16.31 -10.03
C LEU A 109 -2.08 15.95 -11.51
N LYS A 110 -2.73 16.83 -12.28
CA LYS A 110 -2.93 16.61 -13.73
C LYS A 110 -1.62 16.53 -14.53
N THR A 111 -0.54 17.05 -13.97
CA THR A 111 0.81 17.10 -14.56
C THR A 111 1.67 15.90 -14.20
N GLU A 112 1.22 15.04 -13.29
CA GLU A 112 1.97 13.88 -12.81
C GLU A 112 1.60 12.64 -13.64
N LEU A 113 2.61 11.87 -14.03
CA LEU A 113 2.46 10.61 -14.76
C LEU A 113 2.88 9.46 -13.85
N ASP A 114 2.14 8.35 -13.94
CA ASP A 114 2.46 7.14 -13.21
C ASP A 114 3.53 6.34 -13.97
N GLY A 115 4.53 5.82 -13.25
CA GLY A 115 5.57 4.98 -13.81
C GLY A 115 5.46 3.55 -13.33
N LEU A 116 5.38 2.59 -14.26
CA LEU A 116 5.66 1.18 -13.98
C LEU A 116 7.00 0.82 -14.62
N ARG A 117 7.89 0.17 -13.85
CA ARG A 117 9.17 -0.35 -14.35
C ARG A 117 9.35 -1.83 -14.07
#